data_AF-A0A538D8U0-F1
#
_entry.id   AF-A0A538D8U0-F1
#
_cell.length_a   1.000
_cell.length_b   1.000
_cell.length_c   1.000
_cell.angle_alpha   90.00
_cell.angle_beta   90.00
_cell.angle_gamma   90.00
#
_symmetry.space_group_name_H-M   'P 1'
#
loop_
_entity.id
_entity.type
_entity.pdbx_description
1 polymer ?
#
loop_
_entity_poly.entity_id
_entity_poly.type
_entity_poly.pdbx_seq_one_letter_code
_entity_poly.pdbx_strand_id
1 'polypeptide(L)'
;MGYPTPVDDGDGKVDVSVDDFTNVCIPYGTIPASTPVPYDRWDAIIAPTATPGADDIHLNATTGLTYHIVSHELFHLMEDAIAPGTDQWLQEGTAEWAAVRADLAAGGDEANPDRTVDCVGAECGDTDFDKNGYPGWMLFEYLAERYGDAKVRAVWDQAAASAPGTPGTTILAAVLPISLGTFFNDYTTARLTGNFTSPVLAGTLPTAYGILDVGETSGTVPGGSLAVNHLAVRYIALSHGSNSGPCYEASLTINVGIPAGVQSTPTYYANTKGTSAQALTVSGSSATITVPWNTCAGSPDAYLSLPNDSLGLDGRVFTLSGSLTVFKTKPATASEPPPGVHVIGPVVTAPTSDPAPLLQVYAPELLRVSAKTRLLRLAVFSSGDGKLQALLGSTNLGTASLRSGNNDIRFVLPRQLFSALRTKSVSNILQLTSVAPGGSKGATVTRRVLVQTPKKPKPKRRR
;
A
#
# COMPACT_ATOMS: atom_id res chain seq x y z
N MET A 1 -16.54 -10.47 23.48
CA MET A 1 -15.39 -9.62 23.14
C MET A 1 -15.72 -8.96 21.82
N GLY A 2 -15.84 -7.64 21.79
CA GLY A 2 -16.28 -6.88 20.62
C GLY A 2 -15.58 -5.52 20.59
N TYR A 3 -15.66 -4.83 19.44
CA TYR A 3 -15.19 -3.45 19.30
C TYR A 3 -15.85 -2.54 20.33
N PRO A 4 -15.16 -1.45 20.76
CA PRO A 4 -15.80 -0.47 21.63
C PRO A 4 -17.03 0.11 20.94
N THR A 5 -18.00 0.54 21.73
CA THR A 5 -19.03 1.44 21.21
C THR A 5 -18.34 2.73 20.76
N PRO A 6 -18.74 3.32 19.61
CA PRO A 6 -18.27 4.64 19.21
C PRO A 6 -18.36 5.64 20.37
N VAL A 7 -17.41 6.56 20.45
CA VAL A 7 -17.34 7.53 21.55
C VAL A 7 -18.37 8.63 21.29
N ASP A 8 -18.99 9.07 22.36
CA ASP A 8 -19.95 10.16 22.38
C ASP A 8 -19.26 11.51 22.08
N ASP A 9 -19.79 12.28 21.11
CA ASP A 9 -19.32 13.62 20.73
C ASP A 9 -19.62 14.71 21.78
N GLY A 10 -20.39 14.38 22.82
CA GLY A 10 -20.73 15.23 23.94
C GLY A 10 -22.24 15.34 24.21
N ASP A 11 -23.10 14.78 23.36
CA ASP A 11 -24.57 14.82 23.50
C ASP A 11 -25.24 13.47 23.89
N GLY A 12 -24.46 12.40 23.98
CA GLY A 12 -24.92 11.03 24.18
C GLY A 12 -24.90 10.17 22.92
N LYS A 13 -24.43 10.67 21.77
CA LYS A 13 -24.56 10.02 20.46
C LYS A 13 -23.31 10.18 19.59
N VAL A 14 -23.39 9.55 18.43
CA VAL A 14 -22.51 9.76 17.28
C VAL A 14 -23.28 10.60 16.28
N ASP A 15 -22.72 11.74 15.90
CA ASP A 15 -23.28 12.55 14.84
C ASP A 15 -22.96 12.00 13.44
N VAL A 16 -24.02 11.80 12.66
CA VAL A 16 -23.94 11.45 11.23
C VAL A 16 -24.70 12.51 10.45
N SER A 17 -24.00 13.16 9.54
CA SER A 17 -24.54 14.20 8.67
C SER A 17 -24.54 13.75 7.22
N VAL A 18 -25.51 14.28 6.47
CA VAL A 18 -25.63 14.06 5.03
C VAL A 18 -25.51 15.42 4.36
N ASP A 19 -24.40 15.63 3.67
CA ASP A 19 -23.98 16.94 3.18
C ASP A 19 -23.89 16.97 1.65
N ASP A 20 -24.10 18.15 1.08
CA ASP A 20 -23.84 18.41 -0.33
C ASP A 20 -22.39 18.88 -0.52
N PHE A 21 -21.50 17.94 -0.84
CA PHE A 21 -20.08 18.22 -1.05
C PHE A 21 -19.81 19.08 -2.30
N THR A 22 -20.76 19.21 -3.23
CA THR A 22 -20.61 20.04 -4.43
C THR A 22 -20.89 21.52 -4.17
N ASN A 23 -21.86 21.81 -3.29
CA ASN A 23 -22.29 23.17 -3.00
C ASN A 23 -21.73 23.72 -1.67
N VAL A 24 -20.95 22.92 -0.92
CA VAL A 24 -20.27 23.28 0.35
C VAL A 24 -21.25 23.87 1.38
N CYS A 25 -22.50 23.41 1.37
CA CYS A 25 -23.46 23.68 2.43
C CYS A 25 -23.27 22.63 3.53
N ILE A 26 -22.14 22.68 4.23
CA ILE A 26 -21.84 21.82 5.39
C ILE A 26 -22.30 22.60 6.63
N PRO A 27 -23.51 22.34 7.17
CA PRO A 27 -24.18 23.26 8.10
C PRO A 27 -23.73 23.10 9.56
N TYR A 28 -22.97 22.04 9.87
CA TYR A 28 -22.55 21.66 11.21
C TYR A 28 -21.10 21.17 11.20
N GLY A 29 -20.32 21.51 12.23
CA GLY A 29 -18.96 20.99 12.44
C GLY A 29 -17.99 21.28 11.28
N THR A 30 -17.17 22.33 11.39
CA THR A 30 -16.21 22.68 10.33
C THR A 30 -15.35 21.48 9.95
N ILE A 31 -15.52 20.94 8.73
CA ILE A 31 -14.54 20.05 8.11
C ILE A 31 -13.16 20.67 8.36
N PRO A 32 -12.18 19.90 8.88
CA PRO A 32 -10.88 20.45 9.21
C PRO A 32 -10.30 21.25 8.04
N ALA A 33 -9.73 22.43 8.30
CA ALA A 33 -9.14 23.27 7.26
C ALA A 33 -7.98 22.59 6.50
N SER A 34 -7.49 21.46 7.01
CA SER A 34 -6.49 20.60 6.38
C SER A 34 -7.07 19.56 5.42
N THR A 35 -8.39 19.34 5.39
CA THR A 35 -9.02 18.37 4.49
C THR A 35 -8.85 18.83 3.04
N PRO A 36 -8.27 17.98 2.16
CA PRO A 36 -8.03 18.35 0.78
C PRO A 36 -9.32 18.68 0.01
N VAL A 37 -9.31 19.82 -0.66
CA VAL A 37 -10.37 20.26 -1.60
C VAL A 37 -9.99 19.94 -3.05
N PRO A 38 -10.96 19.72 -3.96
CA PRO A 38 -12.41 19.85 -3.75
C PRO A 38 -13.00 18.64 -2.98
N TYR A 39 -14.09 18.84 -2.24
CA TYR A 39 -14.70 17.80 -1.39
C TYR A 39 -15.51 16.77 -2.17
N ASP A 40 -16.02 17.15 -3.34
CA ASP A 40 -16.83 16.31 -4.23
C ASP A 40 -16.12 15.05 -4.76
N ARG A 41 -14.81 14.95 -4.57
CA ARG A 41 -14.03 13.73 -4.83
C ARG A 41 -14.25 12.63 -3.79
N TRP A 42 -14.80 12.96 -2.63
CA TRP A 42 -14.96 12.05 -1.50
C TRP A 42 -16.42 11.63 -1.39
N ASP A 43 -16.64 10.36 -1.03
CA ASP A 43 -17.99 9.87 -0.73
C ASP A 43 -18.36 10.08 0.73
N ALA A 44 -17.36 10.15 1.62
CA ALA A 44 -17.53 10.49 3.02
C ALA A 44 -16.24 11.08 3.62
N ILE A 45 -16.39 11.74 4.78
CA ILE A 45 -15.31 12.37 5.54
C ILE A 45 -15.57 12.14 7.03
N ILE A 46 -14.56 11.64 7.76
CA ILE A 46 -14.52 11.68 9.23
C ILE A 46 -13.97 13.03 9.68
N ALA A 47 -14.74 13.79 10.44
CA ALA A 47 -14.32 15.05 11.03
C ALA A 47 -13.93 14.82 12.50
N PRO A 48 -12.63 14.80 12.83
CA PRO A 48 -12.21 14.50 14.18
C PRO A 48 -12.62 15.59 15.17
N THR A 49 -13.17 15.19 16.30
CA THR A 49 -13.51 16.11 17.38
C THR A 49 -12.35 16.22 18.39
N ALA A 50 -12.57 16.88 19.53
CA ALA A 50 -11.52 17.02 20.55
C ALA A 50 -11.20 15.68 21.25
N THR A 51 -12.06 14.68 21.12
CA THR A 51 -11.94 13.37 21.78
C THR A 51 -11.79 12.28 20.71
N PRO A 52 -10.68 11.51 20.68
CA PRO A 52 -10.50 10.44 19.70
C PRO A 52 -11.65 9.42 19.71
N GLY A 53 -12.15 9.05 18.53
CA GLY A 53 -13.26 8.12 18.35
C GLY A 53 -14.64 8.71 18.57
N ALA A 54 -14.72 10.02 18.90
CA ALA A 54 -15.96 10.78 19.01
C ALA A 54 -16.12 11.67 17.77
N ASP A 55 -15.77 11.11 16.62
CA ASP A 55 -15.63 11.85 15.37
C ASP A 55 -16.96 11.90 14.62
N ASP A 56 -17.20 12.99 13.90
CA ASP A 56 -18.44 13.17 13.15
C ASP A 56 -18.32 12.51 11.77
N ILE A 57 -19.34 11.77 11.35
CA ILE A 57 -19.40 11.20 10.00
C ILE A 57 -20.12 12.18 9.08
N HIS A 58 -19.45 12.61 8.01
CA HIS A 58 -20.06 13.41 6.94
C HIS A 58 -20.17 12.57 5.67
N LEU A 59 -21.40 12.29 5.23
CA LEU A 59 -21.68 11.50 4.03
C LEU A 59 -22.08 12.42 2.88
N ASN A 60 -21.53 12.18 1.69
CA ASN A 60 -21.96 12.85 0.47
C ASN A 60 -23.41 12.45 0.14
N ALA A 61 -24.32 13.43 0.04
CA ALA A 61 -25.74 13.21 -0.20
C ALA A 61 -26.05 12.49 -1.52
N THR A 62 -25.11 12.47 -2.46
CA THR A 62 -25.29 11.84 -3.78
C THR A 62 -24.65 10.46 -3.86
N THR A 63 -23.44 10.30 -3.32
CA THR A 63 -22.64 9.08 -3.50
C THR A 63 -22.34 8.32 -2.21
N GLY A 64 -22.41 8.98 -1.05
CA GLY A 64 -21.97 8.47 0.26
C GLY A 64 -22.99 7.65 1.04
N LEU A 65 -24.19 7.42 0.49
CA LEU A 65 -25.31 6.82 1.24
C LEU A 65 -25.46 5.31 1.03
N THR A 66 -24.46 4.64 0.45
CA THR A 66 -24.49 3.17 0.32
C THR A 66 -24.24 2.51 1.68
N TYR A 67 -24.79 1.31 1.89
CA TYR A 67 -24.58 0.57 3.13
C TYR A 67 -23.08 0.27 3.37
N HIS A 68 -22.35 -0.03 2.29
CA HIS A 68 -20.91 -0.21 2.31
C HIS A 68 -20.17 1.00 2.89
N ILE A 69 -20.41 2.19 2.32
CA ILE A 69 -19.74 3.43 2.77
C ILE A 69 -20.10 3.75 4.22
N VAL A 70 -21.38 3.66 4.59
CA VAL A 70 -21.78 3.91 5.98
C VAL A 70 -21.10 2.94 6.96
N SER A 71 -20.96 1.67 6.58
CA SER A 71 -20.29 0.66 7.42
C SER A 71 -18.78 0.90 7.52
N HIS A 72 -18.16 1.33 6.42
CA HIS A 72 -16.75 1.72 6.37
C HIS A 72 -16.47 2.87 7.35
N GLU A 73 -17.21 3.98 7.22
CA GLU A 73 -17.02 5.16 8.07
C GLU A 73 -17.34 4.89 9.56
N LEU A 74 -18.36 4.07 9.84
CA LEU A 74 -18.67 3.68 11.21
C LEU A 74 -17.52 2.88 11.85
N PHE A 75 -16.78 2.11 11.06
CA PHE A 75 -15.65 1.34 11.57
C PHE A 75 -14.46 2.25 11.94
N HIS A 76 -14.20 3.31 11.16
CA HIS A 76 -13.19 4.33 11.50
C HIS A 76 -13.38 4.91 12.90
N LEU A 77 -14.62 5.16 13.34
CA LEU A 77 -14.88 5.64 14.71
C LEU A 77 -14.39 4.66 15.79
N MET A 78 -14.49 3.35 15.53
CA MET A 78 -13.99 2.33 16.45
C MET A 78 -12.47 2.27 16.43
N GLU A 79 -11.86 2.42 15.26
CA GLU A 79 -10.41 2.43 15.09
C GLU A 79 -9.77 3.62 15.82
N ASP A 80 -10.31 4.82 15.63
CA ASP A 80 -9.82 6.05 16.26
C ASP A 80 -10.08 6.08 17.78
N ALA A 81 -11.11 5.39 18.26
CA ALA A 81 -11.31 5.16 19.70
C ALA A 81 -10.23 4.25 20.31
N ILE A 82 -9.68 3.31 19.54
CA ILE A 82 -8.69 2.33 20.02
C ILE A 82 -7.26 2.88 19.88
N ALA A 83 -6.89 3.33 18.69
CA ALA A 83 -5.51 3.69 18.35
C ALA A 83 -5.49 4.84 17.31
N PRO A 84 -5.75 6.08 17.74
CA PRO A 84 -5.83 7.21 16.81
C PRO A 84 -4.47 7.50 16.15
N GLY A 85 -4.52 7.85 14.86
CA GLY A 85 -3.33 8.18 14.08
C GLY A 85 -2.45 6.97 13.74
N THR A 86 -3.06 5.79 13.68
CA THR A 86 -2.48 4.58 13.10
C THR A 86 -2.20 4.78 11.60
N ASP A 87 -1.33 3.97 11.00
CA ASP A 87 -1.01 4.08 9.58
C ASP A 87 -2.28 3.94 8.72
N GLN A 88 -2.41 4.83 7.74
CA GLN A 88 -3.63 4.94 6.94
C GLN A 88 -3.99 3.63 6.20
N TRP A 89 -3.03 2.88 5.66
CA TRP A 89 -3.36 1.61 4.98
C TRP A 89 -3.98 0.57 5.94
N LEU A 90 -3.61 0.60 7.22
CA LEU A 90 -4.13 -0.31 8.23
C LEU A 90 -5.55 0.12 8.58
N GLN A 91 -5.79 1.42 8.80
CA GLN A 91 -7.13 1.99 9.01
C GLN A 91 -8.07 1.68 7.83
N GLU A 92 -7.74 2.19 6.65
CA GLU A 92 -8.58 2.06 5.44
C GLU A 92 -8.76 0.60 5.05
N GLY A 93 -7.72 -0.23 5.18
CA GLY A 93 -7.80 -1.65 4.88
C GLY A 93 -8.71 -2.43 5.83
N THR A 94 -8.73 -2.13 7.13
CA THR A 94 -9.65 -2.81 8.07
C THR A 94 -11.06 -2.25 8.08
N ALA A 95 -11.23 -0.94 7.88
CA ALA A 95 -12.54 -0.33 7.64
C ALA A 95 -13.20 -0.92 6.39
N GLU A 96 -12.43 -1.08 5.32
CA GLU A 96 -12.91 -1.68 4.09
C GLU A 96 -13.23 -3.17 4.24
N TRP A 97 -12.41 -3.92 4.99
CA TRP A 97 -12.70 -5.30 5.35
C TRP A 97 -14.01 -5.43 6.12
N ALA A 98 -14.25 -4.53 7.08
CA ALA A 98 -15.49 -4.52 7.86
C ALA A 98 -16.70 -4.22 6.98
N ALA A 99 -16.58 -3.25 6.07
CA ALA A 99 -17.63 -2.88 5.12
C ALA A 99 -17.99 -4.03 4.17
N VAL A 100 -16.99 -4.66 3.53
CA VAL A 100 -17.18 -5.83 2.66
C VAL A 100 -17.93 -6.95 3.40
N ARG A 101 -17.57 -7.21 4.66
CA ARG A 101 -18.25 -8.24 5.47
C ARG A 101 -19.66 -7.86 5.87
N ALA A 102 -19.92 -6.59 6.12
CA ALA A 102 -21.25 -6.11 6.46
C ALA A 102 -22.17 -6.19 5.24
N ASP A 103 -21.73 -5.69 4.08
CA ASP A 103 -22.54 -5.59 2.86
C ASP A 103 -22.60 -6.91 2.07
N LEU A 104 -21.66 -7.82 2.31
CA LEU A 104 -21.41 -9.01 1.49
C LEU A 104 -21.15 -8.68 0.02
N ALA A 105 -20.59 -7.48 -0.22
CA ALA A 105 -20.30 -6.95 -1.54
C ALA A 105 -18.83 -6.54 -1.64
N ALA A 106 -18.32 -6.59 -2.87
CA ALA A 106 -16.99 -6.14 -3.21
C ALA A 106 -16.81 -4.65 -2.89
N GLY A 107 -15.65 -4.31 -2.34
CA GLY A 107 -15.29 -2.96 -1.93
C GLY A 107 -15.03 -1.94 -3.05
N GLY A 108 -14.97 -2.42 -4.29
CA GLY A 108 -14.60 -1.61 -5.46
C GLY A 108 -14.15 -2.51 -6.60
N ASP A 109 -13.39 -1.96 -7.55
CA ASP A 109 -12.74 -2.74 -8.60
C ASP A 109 -11.49 -3.44 -8.01
N GLU A 110 -11.68 -4.68 -7.52
CA GLU A 110 -10.73 -5.51 -6.73
C GLU A 110 -9.47 -6.01 -7.47
N ALA A 111 -8.91 -5.17 -8.33
CA ALA A 111 -8.06 -5.59 -9.43
C ALA A 111 -6.57 -5.79 -9.10
N ASN A 112 -6.04 -5.14 -8.05
CA ASN A 112 -4.61 -4.82 -8.03
C ASN A 112 -3.81 -5.45 -6.87
N PRO A 113 -3.25 -6.66 -7.05
CA PRO A 113 -2.38 -7.28 -6.05
C PRO A 113 -0.91 -6.82 -6.12
N ASP A 114 -0.56 -5.91 -7.05
CA ASP A 114 0.82 -5.46 -7.23
C ASP A 114 1.25 -4.30 -6.33
N ARG A 115 0.32 -3.71 -5.61
CA ARG A 115 0.73 -2.69 -4.66
C ARG A 115 1.40 -3.34 -3.46
N THR A 116 2.37 -2.63 -2.92
CA THR A 116 2.86 -2.88 -1.57
C THR A 116 1.70 -2.76 -0.59
N VAL A 117 1.56 -3.73 0.32
CA VAL A 117 0.44 -3.79 1.27
C VAL A 117 0.26 -2.49 2.05
N ASP A 118 1.36 -1.89 2.49
CA ASP A 118 1.41 -0.66 3.28
C ASP A 118 1.56 0.62 2.45
N CYS A 119 1.32 0.54 1.14
CA CYS A 119 1.37 1.70 0.26
C CYS A 119 0.14 2.61 0.46
N VAL A 120 0.40 3.89 0.67
CA VAL A 120 -0.60 4.98 0.62
C VAL A 120 0.05 6.14 -0.13
N GLY A 121 -0.65 6.76 -1.08
CA GLY A 121 -0.12 7.85 -1.90
C GLY A 121 -0.35 7.63 -3.39
N ALA A 122 -0.02 8.64 -4.19
CA ALA A 122 -0.22 8.65 -5.64
C ALA A 122 0.61 7.60 -6.39
N GLU A 123 1.67 7.08 -5.78
CA GLU A 123 2.51 6.00 -6.29
C GLU A 123 1.87 4.61 -6.12
N CYS A 124 0.79 4.50 -5.34
CA CYS A 124 0.21 3.22 -4.95
C CYS A 124 -0.88 2.72 -5.90
N GLY A 125 -1.29 3.56 -6.86
CA GLY A 125 -2.18 3.18 -7.95
C GLY A 125 -2.87 4.38 -8.61
N ASP A 126 -3.72 4.07 -9.59
CA ASP A 126 -4.33 5.08 -10.45
C ASP A 126 -5.64 5.62 -9.86
N THR A 127 -6.33 4.81 -9.03
CA THR A 127 -7.60 5.17 -8.40
C THR A 127 -7.41 5.70 -6.98
N ASP A 128 -8.38 6.46 -6.46
CA ASP A 128 -8.34 6.88 -5.06
C ASP A 128 -8.49 5.70 -4.09
N PHE A 129 -9.17 4.63 -4.52
CA PHE A 129 -9.22 3.35 -3.82
C PHE A 129 -7.80 2.77 -3.62
N ASP A 130 -6.99 2.71 -4.68
CA ASP A 130 -5.62 2.19 -4.57
C ASP A 130 -4.72 3.08 -3.69
N LYS A 131 -4.84 4.40 -3.85
CA LYS A 131 -3.97 5.40 -3.20
C LYS A 131 -4.18 5.49 -1.71
N ASN A 132 -5.35 5.14 -1.20
CA ASN A 132 -5.67 5.28 0.22
C ASN A 132 -5.46 3.98 1.02
N GLY A 133 -5.16 2.85 0.36
CA GLY A 133 -4.86 1.60 1.08
C GLY A 133 -6.02 0.60 1.13
N TYR A 134 -7.18 0.93 0.57
CA TYR A 134 -8.38 0.10 0.57
C TYR A 134 -8.13 -1.35 0.11
N PRO A 135 -7.35 -1.66 -0.96
CA PRO A 135 -7.14 -3.05 -1.37
C PRO A 135 -6.47 -3.94 -0.29
N GLY A 136 -5.94 -3.35 0.79
CA GLY A 136 -5.47 -4.06 1.97
C GLY A 136 -6.55 -4.93 2.63
N TRP A 137 -7.84 -4.66 2.41
CA TRP A 137 -8.94 -5.45 2.96
C TRP A 137 -8.84 -6.95 2.67
N MET A 138 -8.34 -7.33 1.48
CA MET A 138 -8.17 -8.74 1.10
C MET A 138 -7.16 -9.47 1.99
N LEU A 139 -6.13 -8.76 2.45
CA LEU A 139 -5.14 -9.31 3.38
C LEU A 139 -5.76 -9.50 4.77
N PHE A 140 -6.63 -8.60 5.20
CA PHE A 140 -7.36 -8.74 6.47
C PHE A 140 -8.45 -9.81 6.39
N GLU A 141 -9.09 -10.01 5.24
CA GLU A 141 -9.98 -11.15 5.03
C GLU A 141 -9.19 -12.45 5.13
N TYR A 142 -8.03 -12.54 4.48
CA TYR A 142 -7.15 -13.71 4.63
C TYR A 142 -6.74 -13.95 6.10
N LEU A 143 -6.40 -12.90 6.83
CA LEU A 143 -6.08 -12.97 8.26
C LEU A 143 -7.26 -13.54 9.07
N ALA A 144 -8.48 -13.05 8.80
CA ALA A 144 -9.71 -13.47 9.47
C ALA A 144 -10.07 -14.92 9.14
N GLU A 145 -10.02 -15.34 7.88
CA GLU A 145 -10.30 -16.72 7.49
C GLU A 145 -9.27 -17.70 8.06
N ARG A 146 -8.00 -17.31 8.08
CA ARG A 146 -6.91 -18.19 8.49
C ARG A 146 -6.80 -18.38 9.99
N TYR A 147 -7.08 -17.33 10.78
CA TYR A 147 -6.86 -17.29 12.23
C TYR A 147 -8.07 -16.85 13.06
N GLY A 148 -9.21 -16.58 12.40
CA GLY A 148 -10.45 -16.09 13.00
C GLY A 148 -10.53 -14.56 13.10
N ASP A 149 -11.75 -14.02 13.06
CA ASP A 149 -12.04 -12.57 13.11
C ASP A 149 -11.40 -11.85 14.31
N ALA A 150 -11.28 -12.54 15.44
CA ALA A 150 -10.61 -12.03 16.64
C ALA A 150 -9.15 -11.65 16.38
N LYS A 151 -8.52 -12.20 15.33
CA LYS A 151 -7.16 -11.85 14.93
C LYS A 151 -7.07 -10.46 14.31
N VAL A 152 -8.07 -10.03 13.55
CA VAL A 152 -8.15 -8.64 13.05
C VAL A 152 -8.27 -7.68 14.24
N ARG A 153 -9.12 -8.01 15.21
CA ARG A 153 -9.21 -7.24 16.46
C ARG A 153 -7.88 -7.20 17.23
N ALA A 154 -7.14 -8.30 17.26
CA ALA A 154 -5.84 -8.33 17.93
C ALA A 154 -4.83 -7.35 17.31
N VAL A 155 -4.91 -7.05 16.01
CA VAL A 155 -4.09 -6.01 15.36
C VAL A 155 -4.35 -4.65 16.01
N TRP A 156 -5.62 -4.31 16.25
CA TRP A 156 -6.02 -3.07 16.91
C TRP A 156 -5.65 -3.02 18.40
N ASP A 157 -5.80 -4.13 19.13
CA ASP A 157 -5.31 -4.21 20.52
C ASP A 157 -3.79 -4.01 20.59
N GLN A 158 -3.05 -4.53 19.60
CA GLN A 158 -1.61 -4.33 19.47
C GLN A 158 -1.28 -2.88 19.08
N ALA A 159 -2.07 -2.24 18.22
CA ALA A 159 -1.90 -0.83 17.86
C ALA A 159 -2.02 0.07 19.10
N ALA A 160 -3.06 -0.14 19.92
CA ALA A 160 -3.29 0.60 21.17
C ALA A 160 -2.15 0.40 22.19
N ALA A 161 -1.56 -0.79 22.24
CA ALA A 161 -0.43 -1.09 23.11
C ALA A 161 0.92 -0.56 22.58
N SER A 162 0.98 -0.13 21.33
CA SER A 162 2.22 0.30 20.65
C SER A 162 2.48 1.79 20.85
N ALA A 163 3.74 2.21 20.64
CA ALA A 163 4.07 3.63 20.69
C ALA A 163 3.41 4.37 19.51
N PRO A 164 2.99 5.65 19.68
CA PRO A 164 2.44 6.43 18.58
C PRO A 164 3.38 6.47 17.37
N GLY A 165 2.85 6.18 16.18
CA GLY A 165 3.61 6.10 14.93
C GLY A 165 4.43 4.82 14.75
N THR A 166 4.14 3.76 15.51
CA THR A 166 4.65 2.41 15.20
C THR A 166 4.08 1.98 13.85
N PRO A 167 4.92 1.51 12.90
CA PRO A 167 4.43 1.09 11.59
C PRO A 167 3.39 -0.03 11.68
N GLY A 168 2.33 0.06 10.89
CA GLY A 168 1.25 -0.93 10.80
C GLY A 168 1.77 -2.33 10.49
N THR A 169 2.83 -2.44 9.69
CA THR A 169 3.47 -3.73 9.39
C THR A 169 4.12 -4.35 10.62
N THR A 170 4.67 -3.54 11.52
CA THR A 170 5.19 -4.01 12.81
C THR A 170 4.06 -4.44 13.74
N ILE A 171 2.94 -3.71 13.74
CA ILE A 171 1.74 -4.05 14.52
C ILE A 171 1.16 -5.40 14.04
N LEU A 172 0.97 -5.57 12.73
CA LEU A 172 0.49 -6.83 12.14
C LEU A 172 1.45 -7.98 12.43
N ALA A 173 2.77 -7.78 12.23
CA ALA A 173 3.78 -8.79 12.50
C ALA A 173 3.73 -9.30 13.96
N ALA A 174 3.45 -8.41 14.92
CA ALA A 174 3.43 -8.76 16.34
C ALA A 174 2.26 -9.67 16.75
N VAL A 175 1.19 -9.75 15.96
CA VAL A 175 0.00 -10.59 16.29
C VAL A 175 -0.05 -11.92 15.54
N LEU A 176 0.84 -12.10 14.56
CA LEU A 176 0.94 -13.29 13.74
C LEU A 176 1.69 -14.41 14.49
N PRO A 177 1.28 -15.68 14.32
CA PRO A 177 2.00 -16.83 14.88
C PRO A 177 3.22 -17.25 14.03
N ILE A 178 3.41 -16.60 12.88
CA ILE A 178 4.48 -16.79 11.90
C ILE A 178 5.07 -15.43 11.55
N SER A 179 6.18 -15.40 10.81
CA SER A 179 6.73 -14.12 10.33
C SER A 179 5.76 -13.44 9.36
N LEU A 180 5.80 -12.11 9.29
CA LEU A 180 5.02 -11.36 8.30
C LEU A 180 5.36 -11.79 6.86
N GLY A 181 6.62 -12.09 6.56
CA GLY A 181 7.03 -12.59 5.25
C GLY A 181 6.39 -13.95 4.91
N THR A 182 6.37 -14.90 5.86
CA THR A 182 5.69 -16.19 5.64
C THR A 182 4.18 -16.02 5.47
N PHE A 183 3.54 -15.19 6.31
CA PHE A 183 2.12 -14.87 6.17
C PHE A 183 1.81 -14.24 4.81
N PHE A 184 2.66 -13.33 4.34
CA PHE A 184 2.50 -12.69 3.04
C PHE A 184 2.63 -13.67 1.88
N ASN A 185 3.61 -14.59 1.92
CA ASN A 185 3.72 -15.66 0.91
C ASN A 185 2.45 -16.55 0.88
N ASP A 186 1.91 -16.92 2.04
CA ASP A 186 0.68 -17.70 2.15
C ASP A 186 -0.54 -16.94 1.59
N TYR A 187 -0.68 -15.66 1.94
CA TYR A 187 -1.71 -14.76 1.41
C TYR A 187 -1.64 -14.67 -0.12
N THR A 188 -0.46 -14.48 -0.69
CA THR A 188 -0.29 -14.34 -2.14
C THR A 188 -0.62 -15.64 -2.89
N THR A 189 -0.46 -16.79 -2.22
CA THR A 189 -0.90 -18.10 -2.73
C THR A 189 -2.42 -18.28 -2.65
N ALA A 190 -3.06 -17.76 -1.60
CA ALA A 190 -4.53 -17.72 -1.55
C ALA A 190 -5.10 -16.82 -2.66
N ARG A 191 -4.52 -15.63 -2.89
CA ARG A 191 -4.90 -14.78 -4.04
C ARG A 191 -4.64 -15.43 -5.39
N LEU A 192 -3.53 -16.14 -5.56
CA LEU A 192 -3.21 -16.89 -6.79
C LEU A 192 -4.32 -17.85 -7.20
N THR A 193 -4.99 -18.45 -6.23
CA THR A 193 -5.94 -19.55 -6.42
C THR A 193 -7.40 -19.16 -6.23
N GLY A 194 -7.67 -17.95 -5.73
CA GLY A 194 -9.00 -17.56 -5.25
C GLY A 194 -9.47 -18.43 -4.07
N ASN A 195 -8.54 -19.03 -3.30
CA ASN A 195 -8.87 -19.93 -2.19
C ASN A 195 -9.25 -19.14 -0.93
N PHE A 196 -10.37 -18.43 -1.04
CA PHE A 196 -11.06 -17.73 0.02
C PHE A 196 -12.42 -18.38 0.28
N THR A 197 -12.91 -18.26 1.51
CA THR A 197 -14.29 -18.62 1.86
C THR A 197 -15.27 -17.48 1.64
N SER A 198 -14.78 -16.24 1.63
CA SER A 198 -15.53 -15.03 1.35
C SER A 198 -16.14 -15.11 -0.05
N PRO A 199 -17.48 -14.97 -0.20
CA PRO A 199 -18.14 -15.09 -1.50
C PRO A 199 -17.63 -14.14 -2.57
N VAL A 200 -17.11 -12.97 -2.18
CA VAL A 200 -16.58 -11.96 -3.11
C VAL A 200 -15.19 -12.34 -3.67
N LEU A 201 -14.40 -13.12 -2.92
CA LEU A 201 -13.05 -13.54 -3.33
C LEU A 201 -12.96 -15.01 -3.79
N ALA A 202 -13.94 -15.83 -3.43
CA ALA A 202 -13.96 -17.25 -3.74
C ALA A 202 -13.92 -17.50 -5.25
N GLY A 203 -12.86 -18.17 -5.73
CA GLY A 203 -12.67 -18.47 -7.15
C GLY A 203 -12.20 -17.28 -8.01
N THR A 204 -12.01 -16.10 -7.41
CA THR A 204 -11.52 -14.91 -8.10
C THR A 204 -10.01 -14.99 -8.30
N LEU A 205 -9.57 -15.16 -9.54
CA LEU A 205 -8.15 -15.21 -9.89
C LEU A 205 -7.55 -13.80 -9.99
N PRO A 206 -6.23 -13.65 -9.76
CA PRO A 206 -5.61 -12.35 -9.89
C PRO A 206 -5.46 -11.99 -11.37
N THR A 207 -5.43 -10.69 -11.65
CA THR A 207 -4.98 -10.21 -12.95
C THR A 207 -3.49 -10.45 -13.11
N ALA A 208 -3.13 -11.10 -14.22
CA ALA A 208 -1.74 -11.34 -14.56
C ALA A 208 -1.07 -10.04 -15.03
N TYR A 209 0.11 -9.76 -14.51
CA TYR A 209 0.97 -8.66 -14.95
C TYR A 209 1.41 -8.82 -16.40
N GLY A 210 1.64 -10.07 -16.81
CA GLY A 210 2.05 -10.42 -18.15
C GLY A 210 1.79 -11.88 -18.43
N ILE A 211 1.97 -12.25 -19.71
CA ILE A 211 1.82 -13.60 -20.21
C ILE A 211 3.20 -14.10 -20.65
N LEU A 212 3.55 -15.32 -20.24
CA LEU A 212 4.72 -16.03 -20.73
C LEU A 212 4.27 -17.18 -21.63
N ASP A 213 4.55 -17.05 -22.92
CA ASP A 213 4.23 -18.09 -23.91
C ASP A 213 5.18 -19.29 -23.76
N VAL A 214 4.66 -20.38 -23.22
CA VAL A 214 5.43 -21.61 -22.97
C VAL A 214 5.79 -22.34 -24.27
N GLY A 215 4.96 -22.18 -25.31
CA GLY A 215 5.14 -22.80 -26.62
C GLY A 215 4.67 -24.27 -26.69
N GLU A 216 4.92 -24.92 -27.83
CA GLU A 216 4.39 -26.25 -28.17
C GLU A 216 5.46 -27.28 -28.54
N THR A 217 6.72 -26.87 -28.50
CA THR A 217 7.86 -27.70 -28.93
C THR A 217 8.88 -27.77 -27.83
N SER A 218 9.55 -28.92 -27.70
CA SER A 218 10.61 -29.07 -26.71
C SER A 218 11.69 -28.01 -26.91
N GLY A 219 12.13 -27.36 -25.83
CA GLY A 219 13.12 -26.30 -25.90
C GLY A 219 13.10 -25.39 -24.67
N THR A 220 13.85 -24.30 -24.76
CA THR A 220 13.86 -23.24 -23.76
C THR A 220 12.59 -22.40 -23.86
N VAL A 221 11.95 -22.15 -22.72
CA VAL A 221 10.85 -21.21 -22.59
C VAL A 221 11.43 -19.79 -22.53
N PRO A 222 10.85 -18.79 -23.22
CA PRO A 222 11.32 -17.41 -23.14
C PRO A 222 11.53 -16.96 -21.68
N GLY A 223 12.63 -16.24 -21.46
CA GLY A 223 12.89 -15.67 -20.15
C GLY A 223 12.20 -14.32 -19.98
N GLY A 224 12.19 -13.83 -18.74
CA GLY A 224 11.65 -12.51 -18.42
C GLY A 224 12.32 -11.91 -17.19
N SER A 225 12.10 -10.63 -16.96
CA SER A 225 12.48 -9.98 -15.71
C SER A 225 11.42 -8.97 -15.33
N LEU A 226 11.10 -8.89 -14.04
CA LEU A 226 10.09 -7.98 -13.52
C LEU A 226 10.47 -7.50 -12.13
N ALA A 227 10.22 -6.22 -11.88
CA ALA A 227 10.42 -5.59 -10.59
C ALA A 227 9.18 -5.80 -9.71
N VAL A 228 9.40 -6.12 -8.44
CA VAL A 228 8.36 -6.29 -7.42
C VAL A 228 8.74 -5.47 -6.20
N ASN A 229 7.83 -4.62 -5.74
CA ASN A 229 8.04 -3.82 -4.53
C ASN A 229 7.97 -4.66 -3.26
N HIS A 230 8.37 -4.10 -2.12
CA HIS A 230 8.28 -4.80 -0.85
C HIS A 230 6.82 -5.09 -0.50
N LEU A 231 6.55 -6.20 0.19
CA LEU A 231 5.19 -6.70 0.49
C LEU A 231 4.22 -6.57 -0.70
N ALA A 232 4.69 -6.87 -1.92
CA ALA A 232 3.90 -6.87 -3.14
C ALA A 232 4.07 -8.21 -3.89
N VAL A 233 3.16 -8.50 -4.83
CA VAL A 233 3.24 -9.70 -5.65
C VAL A 233 2.90 -9.43 -7.11
N ARG A 234 3.63 -10.09 -8.00
CA ARG A 234 3.27 -10.18 -9.42
C ARG A 234 2.80 -11.57 -9.77
N TYR A 235 1.79 -11.63 -10.63
CA TYR A 235 1.29 -12.87 -11.20
C TYR A 235 1.61 -12.91 -12.69
N ILE A 236 2.16 -14.01 -13.16
CA ILE A 236 2.43 -14.23 -14.58
C ILE A 236 1.56 -15.38 -15.05
N ALA A 237 0.75 -15.13 -16.08
CA ALA A 237 0.02 -16.18 -16.77
C ALA A 237 0.99 -16.95 -17.66
N LEU A 238 0.87 -18.28 -17.67
CA LEU A 238 1.64 -19.19 -18.50
C LEU A 238 0.66 -19.73 -19.54
N SER A 239 0.76 -19.23 -20.76
CA SER A 239 -0.16 -19.60 -21.81
C SER A 239 0.24 -20.93 -22.46
N HIS A 240 -0.78 -21.70 -22.82
CA HIS A 240 -0.60 -22.85 -23.69
C HIS A 240 -0.37 -22.38 -25.14
N GLY A 241 0.19 -23.24 -25.97
CA GLY A 241 0.36 -22.96 -27.39
C GLY A 241 -0.93 -22.59 -28.10
N SER A 242 -0.85 -21.76 -29.15
CA SER A 242 -2.00 -21.23 -29.88
C SER A 242 -2.44 -22.06 -31.09
N ASN A 243 -1.70 -23.10 -31.47
CA ASN A 243 -2.00 -23.86 -32.67
C ASN A 243 -3.14 -24.85 -32.45
N SER A 244 -4.03 -24.95 -33.43
CA SER A 244 -5.11 -25.94 -33.48
C SER A 244 -4.64 -27.35 -33.90
N GLY A 245 -3.33 -27.59 -33.86
CA GLY A 245 -2.73 -28.88 -34.24
C GLY A 245 -2.94 -29.97 -33.18
N PRO A 246 -2.44 -31.19 -33.41
CA PRO A 246 -2.45 -32.23 -32.38
C PRO A 246 -1.68 -31.75 -31.15
N CYS A 247 -2.27 -31.88 -29.97
CA CYS A 247 -1.60 -31.55 -28.71
C CYS A 247 -1.09 -32.80 -27.99
N TYR A 248 -0.06 -32.62 -27.18
CA TYR A 248 0.68 -33.71 -26.55
C TYR A 248 0.91 -33.45 -25.06
N GLU A 249 1.11 -34.54 -24.32
CA GLU A 249 1.65 -34.45 -22.95
C GLU A 249 3.01 -33.77 -22.99
N ALA A 250 3.29 -32.97 -21.96
CA ALA A 250 4.56 -32.30 -21.80
C ALA A 250 4.96 -32.20 -20.33
N SER A 251 6.22 -31.82 -20.10
CA SER A 251 6.72 -31.44 -18.79
C SER A 251 7.29 -30.04 -18.88
N LEU A 252 6.84 -29.15 -17.99
CA LEU A 252 7.27 -27.77 -17.91
C LEU A 252 8.17 -27.60 -16.67
N THR A 253 9.41 -27.18 -16.89
CA THR A 253 10.30 -26.74 -15.82
C THR A 253 10.32 -25.22 -15.79
N ILE A 254 10.06 -24.65 -14.61
CA ILE A 254 10.07 -23.20 -14.36
C ILE A 254 11.21 -22.91 -13.39
N ASN A 255 12.01 -21.89 -13.70
CA ASN A 255 13.08 -21.40 -12.86
C ASN A 255 12.88 -19.91 -12.59
N VAL A 256 12.94 -19.54 -11.31
CA VAL A 256 12.82 -18.17 -10.84
C VAL A 256 14.12 -17.78 -10.15
N GLY A 257 14.78 -16.73 -10.60
CA GLY A 257 15.85 -16.06 -9.87
C GLY A 257 15.24 -15.10 -8.86
N ILE A 258 15.52 -15.33 -7.58
CA ILE A 258 15.07 -14.50 -6.47
C ILE A 258 16.14 -13.45 -6.18
N PRO A 259 15.79 -12.15 -6.14
CA PRO A 259 16.74 -11.09 -5.87
C PRO A 259 17.31 -11.18 -4.45
N ALA A 260 18.58 -10.80 -4.28
CA ALA A 260 19.24 -10.81 -2.97
C ALA A 260 18.44 -9.99 -1.94
N GLY A 261 18.35 -10.51 -0.71
CA GLY A 261 17.62 -9.87 0.40
C GLY A 261 16.12 -10.17 0.45
N VAL A 262 15.58 -10.91 -0.52
CA VAL A 262 14.18 -11.36 -0.55
C VAL A 262 14.10 -12.85 -0.20
N GLN A 263 13.14 -13.24 0.65
CA GLN A 263 12.88 -14.61 1.10
C GLN A 263 11.52 -15.10 0.54
N SER A 264 11.37 -14.96 -0.77
CA SER A 264 10.17 -15.32 -1.52
C SER A 264 9.97 -16.83 -1.62
N THR A 265 8.72 -17.27 -1.60
CA THR A 265 8.29 -18.61 -2.02
C THR A 265 7.37 -18.47 -3.25
N PRO A 266 7.93 -18.41 -4.47
CA PRO A 266 7.13 -18.41 -5.69
C PRO A 266 6.25 -19.65 -5.77
N THR A 267 5.02 -19.50 -6.27
CA THR A 267 4.04 -20.59 -6.30
C THR A 267 3.44 -20.72 -7.69
N TYR A 268 3.37 -21.95 -8.19
CA TYR A 268 2.72 -22.31 -9.44
C TYR A 268 1.29 -22.80 -9.18
N TYR A 269 0.34 -22.37 -10.00
CA TYR A 269 -1.02 -22.89 -10.01
C TYR A 269 -1.43 -23.26 -11.42
N ALA A 270 -1.73 -24.54 -11.64
CA ALA A 270 -2.10 -25.04 -12.97
C ALA A 270 -3.44 -24.51 -13.49
N ASN A 271 -4.26 -23.93 -12.61
CA ASN A 271 -5.61 -23.45 -12.94
C ASN A 271 -6.45 -24.50 -13.68
N THR A 272 -6.35 -25.75 -13.25
CA THR A 272 -7.14 -26.85 -13.80
C THR A 272 -7.91 -27.54 -12.68
N LYS A 273 -9.05 -28.12 -13.03
CA LYS A 273 -9.97 -28.76 -12.09
C LYS A 273 -9.26 -29.77 -11.18
N GLY A 274 -9.43 -29.61 -9.87
CA GLY A 274 -8.87 -30.50 -8.86
C GLY A 274 -7.38 -30.29 -8.55
N THR A 275 -6.73 -29.30 -9.15
CA THR A 275 -5.34 -28.96 -8.83
C THR A 275 -5.24 -27.97 -7.66
N SER A 276 -4.19 -28.14 -6.86
CA SER A 276 -3.78 -27.17 -5.84
C SER A 276 -2.55 -26.39 -6.31
N ALA A 277 -2.34 -25.22 -5.73
CA ALA A 277 -1.09 -24.49 -5.85
C ALA A 277 0.10 -25.32 -5.35
N GLN A 278 1.26 -25.15 -5.99
CA GLN A 278 2.50 -25.87 -5.71
C GLN A 278 3.65 -24.87 -5.57
N ALA A 279 4.23 -24.80 -4.38
CA ALA A 279 5.40 -23.96 -4.13
C ALA A 279 6.61 -24.46 -4.93
N LEU A 280 7.39 -23.52 -5.48
CA LEU A 280 8.68 -23.83 -6.09
C LEU A 280 9.68 -24.21 -4.98
N THR A 281 10.60 -25.13 -5.29
CA THR A 281 11.69 -25.49 -4.38
C THR A 281 12.74 -24.40 -4.40
N VAL A 282 12.89 -23.68 -3.29
CA VAL A 282 13.88 -22.60 -3.12
C VAL A 282 15.23 -23.15 -2.68
N SER A 283 16.30 -22.75 -3.36
CA SER A 283 17.70 -23.05 -3.01
C SER A 283 18.56 -21.81 -3.27
N GLY A 284 18.93 -21.12 -2.20
CA GLY A 284 19.65 -19.84 -2.29
C GLY A 284 18.82 -18.77 -3.01
N SER A 285 19.38 -18.17 -4.06
CA SER A 285 18.72 -17.15 -4.89
C SER A 285 17.96 -17.72 -6.09
N SER A 286 17.62 -19.01 -6.08
CA SER A 286 16.90 -19.67 -7.17
C SER A 286 15.74 -20.48 -6.62
N ALA A 287 14.62 -20.50 -7.33
CA ALA A 287 13.49 -21.38 -7.07
C ALA A 287 13.15 -22.16 -8.35
N THR A 288 12.82 -23.45 -8.22
CA THR A 288 12.52 -24.31 -9.38
C THR A 288 11.37 -25.26 -9.11
N ILE A 289 10.60 -25.58 -10.15
CA ILE A 289 9.61 -26.66 -10.15
C ILE A 289 9.56 -27.30 -11.52
N THR A 290 9.26 -28.59 -11.56
CA THR A 290 8.88 -29.30 -12.79
C THR A 290 7.49 -29.87 -12.60
N VAL A 291 6.57 -29.48 -13.49
CA VAL A 291 5.15 -29.83 -13.40
C VAL A 291 4.69 -30.57 -14.67
N PRO A 292 3.63 -31.38 -14.56
CA PRO A 292 2.90 -31.87 -15.72
C PRO A 292 2.36 -30.69 -16.54
N TRP A 293 2.44 -30.80 -17.86
CA TRP A 293 1.96 -29.80 -18.80
C TRP A 293 1.29 -30.49 -20.01
N ASN A 294 0.59 -29.71 -20.83
CA ASN A 294 0.08 -30.15 -22.12
C ASN A 294 0.19 -29.00 -23.12
N THR A 295 0.33 -29.31 -24.41
CA THR A 295 0.43 -28.28 -25.46
C THR A 295 -0.93 -27.86 -26.03
N CYS A 296 -2.05 -28.14 -25.34
CA CYS A 296 -3.38 -27.96 -25.89
C CYS A 296 -3.87 -26.52 -25.72
N ALA A 297 -4.14 -25.82 -26.82
CA ALA A 297 -4.66 -24.45 -26.83
C ALA A 297 -5.98 -24.25 -26.07
N GLY A 298 -6.75 -25.32 -25.87
CA GLY A 298 -8.00 -25.28 -25.12
C GLY A 298 -7.85 -25.42 -23.60
N SER A 299 -6.63 -25.62 -23.08
CA SER A 299 -6.37 -25.66 -21.64
C SER A 299 -6.36 -24.23 -21.08
N PRO A 300 -6.86 -24.03 -19.85
CA PRO A 300 -6.76 -22.74 -19.17
C PRO A 300 -5.30 -22.37 -18.90
N ASP A 301 -4.99 -21.07 -18.94
CA ASP A 301 -3.67 -20.58 -18.57
C ASP A 301 -3.37 -20.91 -17.10
N ALA A 302 -2.13 -21.36 -16.84
CA ALA A 302 -1.60 -21.51 -15.49
C ALA A 302 -1.06 -20.16 -14.97
N TYR A 303 -0.81 -20.07 -13.68
CA TYR A 303 -0.32 -18.84 -13.04
C TYR A 303 0.94 -19.11 -12.21
N LEU A 304 1.82 -18.13 -12.15
CA LEU A 304 3.00 -18.10 -11.30
C LEU A 304 2.97 -16.84 -10.43
N SER A 305 3.03 -17.00 -9.10
CA SER A 305 3.21 -15.89 -8.17
C SER A 305 4.69 -15.58 -7.94
N LEU A 306 5.01 -14.29 -7.84
CA LEU A 306 6.34 -13.77 -7.58
C LEU A 306 6.26 -12.76 -6.42
N PRO A 307 6.10 -13.23 -5.18
CA PRO A 307 5.96 -12.34 -4.03
C PRO A 307 7.31 -11.80 -3.58
N ASN A 308 7.38 -10.53 -3.20
CA ASN A 308 8.53 -9.97 -2.48
C ASN A 308 8.11 -9.73 -1.03
N ASP A 309 8.61 -10.56 -0.14
CA ASP A 309 8.24 -10.61 1.28
C ASP A 309 9.09 -9.70 2.17
N SER A 310 9.96 -8.88 1.58
CA SER A 310 10.77 -7.91 2.31
C SER A 310 9.91 -6.78 2.89
N LEU A 311 10.43 -6.06 3.88
CA LEU A 311 9.76 -4.95 4.57
C LEU A 311 10.26 -3.56 4.15
N GLY A 312 10.87 -3.45 2.97
CA GLY A 312 11.40 -2.17 2.49
C GLY A 312 12.44 -2.27 1.39
N LEU A 313 12.51 -3.41 0.69
CA LEU A 313 13.30 -3.53 -0.53
C LEU A 313 12.35 -3.44 -1.72
N ASP A 314 12.23 -2.24 -2.27
CA ASP A 314 11.41 -1.97 -3.46
C ASP A 314 12.11 -2.28 -4.78
N GLY A 315 11.31 -2.41 -5.84
CA GLY A 315 11.79 -2.59 -7.21
C GLY A 315 12.71 -3.80 -7.41
N ARG A 316 12.52 -4.88 -6.65
CA ARG A 316 13.42 -6.04 -6.67
C ARG A 316 13.13 -6.89 -7.90
N VAL A 317 14.17 -7.13 -8.70
CA VAL A 317 14.03 -7.79 -9.99
C VAL A 317 14.08 -9.31 -9.82
N PHE A 318 12.96 -9.96 -10.12
CA PHE A 318 12.87 -11.40 -10.31
C PHE A 318 13.19 -11.75 -11.76
N THR A 319 13.91 -12.84 -12.00
CA THR A 319 14.19 -13.33 -13.36
C THR A 319 13.47 -14.65 -13.61
N LEU A 320 12.82 -14.79 -14.75
CA LEU A 320 12.11 -16.00 -15.15
C LEU A 320 12.87 -16.70 -16.27
N SER A 321 12.89 -18.02 -16.24
CA SER A 321 13.34 -18.88 -17.34
C SER A 321 12.71 -20.26 -17.20
N GLY A 322 12.83 -21.11 -18.22
CA GLY A 322 12.30 -22.46 -18.13
C GLY A 322 12.64 -23.33 -19.33
N SER A 323 12.11 -24.54 -19.32
CA SER A 323 12.18 -25.46 -20.45
C SER A 323 10.93 -26.30 -20.56
N LEU A 324 10.51 -26.55 -21.79
CA LEU A 324 9.42 -27.45 -22.11
C LEU A 324 9.98 -28.73 -22.71
N THR A 325 9.46 -29.89 -22.28
CA THR A 325 9.73 -31.18 -22.92
C THR A 325 8.42 -31.79 -23.39
N VAL A 326 8.24 -31.93 -24.71
CA VAL A 326 7.00 -32.42 -25.33
C VAL A 326 7.14 -33.90 -25.74
N PHE A 327 6.18 -34.71 -25.31
CA PHE A 327 6.15 -36.14 -25.57
C PHE A 327 5.26 -36.45 -26.80
N LYS A 328 5.80 -36.28 -28.01
CA LYS A 328 5.04 -36.46 -29.28
C LYS A 328 4.41 -37.83 -29.50
N THR A 329 4.78 -38.83 -28.70
CA THR A 329 4.18 -40.17 -28.71
C THR A 329 2.96 -40.31 -27.81
N LYS A 330 2.61 -39.25 -27.07
CA LYS A 330 1.52 -39.22 -26.09
C LYS A 330 0.56 -38.07 -26.38
N PRO A 331 -0.45 -38.29 -27.23
CA PRO A 331 -1.50 -37.30 -27.46
C PRO A 331 -2.18 -36.91 -26.13
N ALA A 332 -2.51 -35.63 -25.99
CA ALA A 332 -3.22 -35.11 -24.83
C ALA A 332 -4.58 -34.51 -25.24
N THR A 333 -5.38 -34.19 -24.23
CA THR A 333 -6.60 -33.38 -24.38
C THR A 333 -6.48 -32.13 -23.53
N ALA A 334 -7.21 -31.08 -23.92
CA ALA A 334 -7.31 -29.88 -23.12
C ALA A 334 -7.77 -30.21 -21.69
N SER A 335 -7.19 -29.50 -20.72
CA SER A 335 -7.58 -29.64 -19.32
C SER A 335 -8.82 -28.80 -19.02
N GLU A 336 -9.67 -29.27 -18.11
CA GLU A 336 -10.85 -28.52 -17.68
C GLU A 336 -10.46 -27.41 -16.69
N PRO A 337 -11.00 -26.18 -16.84
CA PRO A 337 -10.85 -25.14 -15.82
C PRO A 337 -11.61 -25.50 -14.53
N PRO A 338 -11.23 -24.94 -13.37
CA PRO A 338 -12.02 -25.01 -12.15
C PRO A 338 -13.41 -24.36 -12.36
N PRO A 339 -14.46 -24.83 -11.65
CA PRO A 339 -15.78 -24.20 -11.71
C PRO A 339 -15.75 -22.75 -11.17
N GLY A 340 -16.47 -21.83 -11.83
CA GLY A 340 -16.75 -20.49 -11.28
C GLY A 340 -15.59 -19.50 -11.32
N VAL A 341 -14.57 -19.72 -12.14
CA VAL A 341 -13.41 -18.82 -12.25
C VAL A 341 -13.79 -17.54 -12.99
N HIS A 342 -13.51 -16.39 -12.36
CA HIS A 342 -13.60 -15.06 -12.94
C HIS A 342 -12.24 -14.34 -12.80
N VAL A 343 -11.83 -13.60 -13.84
CA VAL A 343 -10.59 -12.78 -13.86
C VAL A 343 -11.01 -11.31 -13.79
N ILE A 344 -10.42 -10.51 -12.89
CA ILE A 344 -10.86 -9.12 -12.63
C ILE A 344 -9.70 -8.11 -12.76
N GLY A 345 -9.81 -7.20 -13.74
CA GLY A 345 -9.25 -5.83 -13.69
C GLY A 345 -7.98 -5.51 -14.53
N PRO A 346 -7.59 -4.21 -14.64
CA PRO A 346 -6.38 -3.77 -15.33
C PRO A 346 -5.11 -3.79 -14.44
N VAL A 347 -3.94 -3.95 -15.06
CA VAL A 347 -2.62 -3.99 -14.40
C VAL A 347 -2.05 -2.59 -14.19
N VAL A 348 -1.66 -2.24 -12.94
CA VAL A 348 -0.84 -1.05 -12.68
C VAL A 348 0.63 -1.37 -12.90
N THR A 349 1.34 -0.48 -13.59
CA THR A 349 2.76 -0.67 -13.92
C THR A 349 3.61 -0.34 -12.69
N ALA A 350 4.33 -1.31 -12.12
CA ALA A 350 5.26 -1.01 -11.04
C ALA A 350 6.41 -0.15 -11.62
N PRO A 351 6.84 0.88 -10.89
CA PRO A 351 8.06 1.59 -11.20
C PRO A 351 9.22 0.59 -11.32
N THR A 352 9.99 0.64 -12.41
CA THR A 352 11.19 -0.20 -12.60
C THR A 352 12.39 0.27 -11.77
N SER A 353 12.20 1.31 -10.97
CA SER A 353 13.18 1.89 -10.06
C SER A 353 12.46 2.31 -8.78
N ASP A 354 13.08 2.13 -7.62
CA ASP A 354 12.62 2.68 -6.32
C ASP A 354 12.47 4.22 -6.43
N PRO A 355 11.25 4.74 -6.67
CA PRO A 355 11.07 6.16 -6.91
C PRO A 355 11.12 6.88 -5.56
N ALA A 356 11.85 7.98 -5.49
CA ALA A 356 11.82 8.80 -4.27
C ALA A 356 10.41 9.35 -4.02
N PRO A 357 9.95 9.40 -2.77
CA PRO A 357 8.59 9.83 -2.47
C PRO A 357 8.37 11.27 -2.94
N LEU A 358 7.17 11.56 -3.43
CA LEU A 358 6.74 12.90 -3.77
C LEU A 358 6.56 13.72 -2.48
N LEU A 359 6.95 14.99 -2.53
CA LEU A 359 6.89 15.87 -1.37
C LEU A 359 5.95 17.03 -1.59
N GLN A 360 5.07 17.25 -0.63
CA GLN A 360 4.29 18.48 -0.51
C GLN A 360 4.61 19.17 0.81
N VAL A 361 5.26 20.33 0.72
CA VAL A 361 5.68 21.09 1.90
C VAL A 361 4.64 22.14 2.25
N TYR A 362 3.85 21.88 3.29
CA TYR A 362 2.83 22.78 3.83
C TYR A 362 3.46 23.88 4.69
N ALA A 363 4.20 24.76 4.03
CA ALA A 363 4.82 25.88 4.70
C ALA A 363 4.89 27.10 3.77
N PRO A 364 4.80 28.32 4.32
CA PRO A 364 4.92 29.54 3.54
C PRO A 364 6.23 29.57 2.75
N GLU A 365 6.24 30.26 1.62
CA GLU A 365 7.47 30.44 0.81
C GLU A 365 8.61 31.04 1.65
N LEU A 366 8.28 31.90 2.63
CA LEU A 366 9.21 32.47 3.60
C LEU A 366 9.02 31.87 5.00
N LEU A 367 9.96 31.03 5.40
CA LEU A 367 10.03 30.40 6.70
C LEU A 367 10.71 31.31 7.71
N ARG A 368 10.03 31.58 8.82
CA ARG A 368 10.53 32.47 9.87
C ARG A 368 11.06 31.65 11.04
N VAL A 369 12.35 31.74 11.32
CA VAL A 369 13.01 31.00 12.40
C VAL A 369 13.21 31.91 13.62
N SER A 370 12.76 31.43 14.77
CA SER A 370 12.94 32.13 16.04
C SER A 370 14.41 32.19 16.43
N ALA A 371 14.86 33.38 16.85
CA ALA A 371 16.19 33.58 17.38
C ALA A 371 16.49 32.86 18.69
N LYS A 372 15.45 32.45 19.42
CA LYS A 372 15.60 31.74 20.69
C LYS A 372 15.84 30.25 20.47
N THR A 373 15.07 29.62 19.59
CA THR A 373 15.07 28.15 19.42
C THR A 373 15.98 27.67 18.30
N ARG A 374 16.21 28.50 17.26
CA ARG A 374 16.94 28.10 16.03
C ARG A 374 16.36 26.84 15.37
N LEU A 375 15.09 26.55 15.65
CA LEU A 375 14.40 25.37 15.15
C LEU A 375 13.66 25.74 13.88
N LEU A 376 13.97 25.03 12.80
CA LEU A 376 13.16 25.01 11.60
C LEU A 376 12.19 23.83 11.72
N ARG A 377 10.89 24.12 11.74
CA ARG A 377 9.81 23.12 11.81
C ARG A 377 9.03 23.17 10.50
N LEU A 378 8.77 22.01 9.91
CA LEU A 378 8.10 21.85 8.63
C LEU A 378 7.01 20.81 8.77
N ALA A 379 5.80 21.13 8.32
CA ALA A 379 4.79 20.13 8.01
C ALA A 379 5.02 19.69 6.55
N VAL A 380 5.26 18.40 6.36
CA VAL A 380 5.57 17.83 5.05
C VAL A 380 4.67 16.63 4.85
N PHE A 381 3.95 16.58 3.73
CA PHE A 381 3.36 15.35 3.26
C PHE A 381 4.37 14.63 2.36
N SER A 382 4.54 13.34 2.62
CA SER A 382 5.32 12.42 1.80
C SER A 382 4.36 11.42 1.21
N SER A 383 4.53 11.10 -0.07
CA SER A 383 3.71 10.08 -0.70
C SER A 383 4.16 8.66 -0.32
N GLY A 384 5.38 8.50 0.21
CA GLY A 384 5.91 7.21 0.65
C GLY A 384 7.02 7.37 1.68
N ASP A 385 7.56 6.24 2.12
CA ASP A 385 8.65 6.18 3.10
C ASP A 385 9.99 6.61 2.49
N GLY A 386 10.89 7.12 3.34
CA GLY A 386 12.23 7.49 2.89
C GLY A 386 12.93 8.48 3.82
N LYS A 387 13.65 9.44 3.23
CA LYS A 387 14.35 10.50 3.96
C LYS A 387 14.17 11.85 3.29
N LEU A 388 13.98 12.89 4.10
CA LEU A 388 14.05 14.28 3.68
C LEU A 388 15.45 14.82 3.91
N GLN A 389 16.21 15.02 2.84
CA GLN A 389 17.50 15.72 2.89
C GLN A 389 17.28 17.23 2.86
N ALA A 390 17.88 17.95 3.81
CA ALA A 390 17.77 19.41 3.90
C ALA A 390 19.12 20.12 3.74
N LEU A 391 19.20 21.07 2.81
CA LEU A 391 20.34 21.97 2.60
C LEU A 391 19.87 23.42 2.77
N LEU A 392 20.61 24.25 3.51
CA LEU A 392 20.35 25.69 3.61
C LEU A 392 21.55 26.47 3.08
N GLY A 393 21.38 27.06 1.89
CA GLY A 393 22.51 27.51 1.08
C GLY A 393 23.42 26.32 0.75
N SER A 394 24.69 26.40 1.11
CA SER A 394 25.64 25.29 0.99
C SER A 394 25.74 24.41 2.24
N THR A 395 25.01 24.72 3.32
CA THR A 395 25.13 23.99 4.59
C THR A 395 24.15 22.82 4.63
N ASN A 396 24.67 21.61 4.85
CA ASN A 396 23.86 20.43 5.07
C ASN A 396 23.25 20.45 6.49
N LEU A 397 21.92 20.45 6.57
CA LEU A 397 21.19 20.38 7.84
C LEU A 397 20.96 18.94 8.32
N GLY A 398 21.29 17.95 7.49
CA GLY A 398 21.11 16.52 7.75
C GLY A 398 19.93 15.93 6.97
N THR A 399 19.49 14.77 7.44
CA THR A 399 18.32 14.06 6.92
C THR A 399 17.33 13.81 8.05
N ALA A 400 16.05 13.85 7.75
CA ALA A 400 14.99 13.36 8.63
C ALA A 400 14.30 12.16 7.96
N SER A 401 13.85 11.17 8.73
CA SER A 401 13.04 10.09 8.19
C SER A 401 11.69 10.64 7.70
N LEU A 402 11.22 10.10 6.59
CA LEU A 402 9.88 10.32 6.07
C LEU A 402 9.10 9.01 6.21
N ARG A 403 7.85 9.13 6.64
CA ARG A 403 6.82 8.12 6.45
C ARG A 403 5.79 8.62 5.44
N SER A 404 5.04 7.73 4.80
CA SER A 404 3.86 8.16 4.02
C SER A 404 2.90 9.03 4.86
N GLY A 405 2.21 9.95 4.21
CA GLY A 405 1.30 10.89 4.86
C GLY A 405 2.01 12.10 5.50
N ASN A 406 1.43 12.59 6.60
CA ASN A 406 1.86 13.83 7.24
C ASN A 406 3.04 13.63 8.23
N ASN A 407 4.06 14.46 8.06
CA ASN A 407 5.30 14.44 8.83
C ASN A 407 5.56 15.81 9.50
N ASP A 408 5.94 15.81 10.78
CA ASP A 408 6.46 16.99 11.50
C ASP A 408 7.98 16.94 11.55
N ILE A 409 8.62 17.56 10.56
CA ILE A 409 10.07 17.51 10.41
C ILE A 409 10.74 18.72 11.07
N ARG A 410 11.82 18.45 11.80
CA ARG A 410 12.53 19.44 12.61
C ARG A 410 14.03 19.44 12.34
N PHE A 411 14.57 20.59 11.97
CA PHE A 411 16.01 20.82 11.81
C PHE A 411 16.50 21.91 12.76
N VAL A 412 17.54 21.62 13.54
CA VAL A 412 18.17 22.62 14.43
C VAL A 412 19.28 23.33 13.66
N LEU A 413 19.16 24.64 13.49
CA LEU A 413 20.17 25.42 12.77
C LEU A 413 21.46 25.57 13.58
N PRO A 414 22.63 25.23 13.01
CA PRO A 414 23.92 25.48 13.63
C PRO A 414 24.10 26.96 14.00
N ARG A 415 24.72 27.25 15.16
CA ARG A 415 24.87 28.63 15.67
C ARG A 415 25.58 29.56 14.68
N GLN A 416 26.60 29.04 14.01
CA GLN A 416 27.39 29.78 13.01
C GLN A 416 26.53 30.13 11.80
N LEU A 417 25.85 29.14 11.21
CA LEU A 417 24.90 29.35 10.12
C LEU A 417 23.85 30.38 10.51
N PHE A 418 23.21 30.18 11.65
CA PHE A 418 22.17 31.07 12.16
C PHE A 418 22.62 32.54 12.30
N SER A 419 23.88 32.76 12.69
CA SER A 419 24.47 34.11 12.76
C SER A 419 24.67 34.71 11.36
N ALA A 420 25.13 33.91 10.40
CA ALA A 420 25.29 34.33 9.01
C ALA A 420 23.94 34.69 8.34
N LEU A 421 22.88 33.89 8.57
CA LEU A 421 21.55 34.10 8.02
C LEU A 421 20.95 35.47 8.41
N ARG A 422 21.31 36.03 9.57
CA ARG A 422 20.87 37.36 10.01
C ARG A 422 21.43 38.50 9.15
N THR A 423 22.57 38.29 8.51
CA THR A 423 23.30 39.34 7.78
C THR A 423 23.04 39.31 6.27
N LYS A 424 22.56 38.19 5.73
CA LYS A 424 22.37 37.98 4.28
C LYS A 424 20.99 37.38 4.01
N SER A 425 19.94 38.20 3.92
CA SER A 425 18.55 37.70 3.85
C SER A 425 18.16 37.09 2.50
N VAL A 426 18.77 37.54 1.40
CA VAL A 426 18.34 37.17 0.03
C VAL A 426 18.88 35.83 -0.49
N SER A 427 19.88 35.25 0.18
CA SER A 427 20.56 34.00 -0.24
C SER A 427 20.24 32.78 0.64
N ASN A 428 19.27 32.90 1.54
CA ASN A 428 18.93 31.85 2.50
C ASN A 428 17.92 30.86 1.92
N ILE A 429 18.31 30.13 0.87
CA ILE A 429 17.46 29.14 0.21
C ILE A 429 17.61 27.80 0.92
N LEU A 430 16.53 27.32 1.50
CA LEU A 430 16.36 25.95 1.96
C LEU A 430 15.96 25.09 0.77
N GLN A 431 16.70 24.02 0.53
CA GLN A 431 16.39 22.96 -0.42
C GLN A 431 16.01 21.70 0.36
N LEU A 432 14.88 21.12 0.00
CA LEU A 432 14.31 19.92 0.61
C LEU A 432 14.17 18.87 -0.49
N THR A 433 14.89 17.76 -0.38
CA THR A 433 14.91 16.71 -1.41
C THR A 433 14.51 15.39 -0.77
N SER A 434 13.51 14.71 -1.32
CA SER A 434 13.18 13.35 -0.91
C SER A 434 14.23 12.38 -1.41
N VAL A 435 14.49 11.35 -0.60
CA VAL A 435 15.39 10.27 -0.92
C VAL A 435 14.69 8.97 -0.56
N ALA A 436 14.53 8.09 -1.54
CA ALA A 436 13.96 6.76 -1.35
C ALA A 436 14.84 5.91 -0.41
N PRO A 437 14.32 4.83 0.20
CA PRO A 437 15.12 3.88 0.98
C PRO A 437 16.35 3.36 0.22
N GLY A 438 16.22 3.07 -1.08
CA GLY A 438 17.29 2.65 -1.98
C GLY A 438 18.23 3.77 -2.46
N GLY A 439 17.99 5.01 -2.03
CA GLY A 439 18.90 6.15 -2.27
C GLY A 439 18.59 6.99 -3.50
N SER A 440 17.59 6.62 -4.30
CA SER A 440 17.06 7.44 -5.40
C SER A 440 16.65 8.82 -4.86
N LYS A 441 16.95 9.89 -5.58
CA LYS A 441 16.58 11.27 -5.19
C LYS A 441 15.40 11.77 -6.00
N GLY A 442 14.43 12.37 -5.30
CA GLY A 442 13.23 12.95 -5.90
C GLY A 442 13.42 14.41 -6.26
N ALA A 443 12.30 15.08 -6.53
CA ALA A 443 12.28 16.51 -6.80
C ALA A 443 12.73 17.32 -5.57
N THR A 444 13.48 18.39 -5.80
CA THR A 444 13.88 19.33 -4.75
C THR A 444 12.88 20.47 -4.64
N VAL A 445 12.24 20.60 -3.48
CA VAL A 445 11.39 21.75 -3.13
C VAL A 445 12.25 22.83 -2.47
N THR A 446 12.01 24.10 -2.81
CA THR A 446 12.76 25.23 -2.21
C THR A 446 11.89 26.16 -1.38
N ARG A 447 12.46 26.74 -0.33
CA ARG A 447 11.86 27.76 0.54
C ARG A 447 12.91 28.79 0.94
N ARG A 448 12.50 30.00 1.30
CA ARG A 448 13.41 31.03 1.86
C ARG A 448 13.36 31.00 3.37
N VAL A 449 14.50 31.19 4.04
CA VAL A 449 14.59 31.22 5.50
C VAL A 449 15.00 32.60 5.99
N LEU A 450 14.17 33.18 6.85
CA LEU A 450 14.42 34.45 7.51
C LEU A 450 14.49 34.27 9.03
N VAL A 451 15.57 34.76 9.62
CA VAL A 451 15.71 34.81 11.07
C VAL A 451 14.92 35.99 11.62
N GLN A 452 13.97 35.73 12.51
CA GLN A 452 13.28 36.80 13.24
C GLN A 452 14.20 37.41 14.28
N THR A 453 14.55 38.68 14.10
CA THR A 453 15.17 39.47 15.17
C THR A 453 14.15 39.76 16.26
N PRO A 454 14.52 39.61 17.56
CA PRO A 454 13.64 40.01 18.65
C PRO A 454 13.19 41.46 18.47
N LYS A 455 11.90 41.76 18.70
CA LYS A 455 11.45 43.16 18.78
C LYS A 455 12.28 43.87 19.84
N LYS A 456 12.97 44.96 19.47
CA LYS A 456 13.67 45.80 20.45
C LYS A 456 12.66 46.20 21.54
N PRO A 457 12.97 46.00 22.83
CA PRO A 457 12.07 46.44 23.90
C PRO A 457 11.82 47.95 23.73
N LYS A 458 10.54 48.36 23.79
CA LYS A 458 10.19 49.78 23.73
C LYS A 458 10.96 50.51 24.84
N PRO A 459 11.60 51.66 24.56
CA PRO A 459 12.29 52.42 25.59
C PRO A 459 11.29 52.75 26.71
N LYS A 460 11.64 52.40 27.96
CA LYS A 460 10.84 52.78 29.12
C LYS A 460 10.77 54.31 29.15
N ARG A 461 9.57 54.86 28.99
CA ARG A 461 9.31 56.30 29.12
C ARG A 461 9.72 56.69 30.54
N ARG A 462 10.82 57.44 30.71
CA ARG A 462 11.19 58.01 32.01
C ARG A 462 10.04 58.91 32.45
N ARG A 463 9.45 58.62 33.61
CA ARG A 463 8.47 59.49 34.28
C ARG A 463 9.22 60.57 35.02
#